data_AF-A0A509LDM7-F1
#
_entry.id   AF-A0A509LDM7-F1
#
_cell.length_a   1.000
_cell.length_b   1.000
_cell.length_c   1.000
_cell.angle_alpha   90.00
_cell.angle_beta   90.00
_cell.angle_gamma   90.00
#
_symmetry.space_group_name_H-M   'P 1'
#
loop_
_entity.id
_entity.type
_entity.pdbx_description
1 polymer ?
#
loop_
_entity_poly.entity_id
_entity_poly.type
_entity_poly.pdbx_seq_one_letter_code
_entity_poly.pdbx_strand_id
1 'polypeptide(L)'
;MKKSEVNRFNKLYEHHQRYLKLQGKAQKTIDAYSRAIRRARDYFDCCPDKLKPEQFEKYFADLVDSHSWSTVKIDRLGLQFFWKFVLKRDWKWVDIVKPPKVKTIPDIVTPDEVDQLIAATRKLRYRVFIL
;
A
#
# COMPACT_ATOMS: atom_id res chain seq x y z
N MET A 1 7.63 17.65 12.18
CA MET A 1 8.25 16.78 13.25
C MET A 1 9.53 17.34 13.89
N LYS A 2 9.74 17.12 15.20
CA LYS A 2 11.02 17.42 15.92
C LYS A 2 12.14 16.41 15.56
N LYS A 3 13.42 16.82 15.65
CA LYS A 3 14.59 15.95 15.32
C LYS A 3 14.62 14.62 16.11
N SER A 4 14.28 14.66 17.40
CA SER A 4 14.19 13.45 18.23
C SER A 4 13.13 12.47 17.71
N GLU A 5 12.03 12.99 17.17
CA GLU A 5 10.93 12.20 16.64
C GLU A 5 11.27 11.58 15.29
N VAL A 6 12.01 12.29 14.44
CA VAL A 6 12.55 11.76 13.18
C VAL A 6 13.51 10.60 13.43
N ASN A 7 14.42 10.75 14.40
CA ASN A 7 15.34 9.67 14.78
C ASN A 7 14.59 8.43 15.30
N ARG A 8 13.53 8.64 16.08
CA ARG A 8 12.68 7.55 16.56
C ARG A 8 11.94 6.86 15.42
N PHE A 9 11.37 7.63 14.49
CA PHE A 9 10.74 7.10 13.28
C PHE A 9 11.71 6.23 12.48
N ASN A 10 12.93 6.71 12.22
CA ASN A 10 13.93 5.97 11.45
C ASN A 10 14.26 4.62 12.10
N LYS A 11 14.45 4.59 13.42
CA LYS A 11 14.66 3.32 14.15
C LYS A 11 13.50 2.35 13.97
N LEU A 12 12.27 2.81 14.17
CA LEU A 12 11.07 1.95 14.00
C LEU A 12 10.89 1.50 12.55
N TYR A 13 11.23 2.35 11.58
CA TYR A 13 11.17 2.05 10.17
C TYR A 13 12.20 0.97 9.77
N GLU A 14 13.42 1.05 10.29
CA GLU A 14 14.41 -0.02 10.12
C GLU A 14 13.94 -1.35 10.73
N HIS A 15 13.36 -1.30 11.94
CA HIS A 15 12.77 -2.49 12.55
C HIS A 15 11.64 -3.06 11.70
N HIS A 16 10.77 -2.21 11.16
CA HIS A 16 9.69 -2.63 10.26
C HIS A 16 10.23 -3.39 9.05
N GLN A 17 11.23 -2.85 8.37
CA GLN A 17 11.85 -3.50 7.22
C GLN A 17 12.52 -4.83 7.58
N ARG A 18 13.21 -4.89 8.73
CA ARG A 18 13.80 -6.14 9.24
C ARG A 18 12.71 -7.19 9.51
N TYR A 19 11.64 -6.83 10.20
CA TYR A 19 10.53 -7.76 10.47
C TYR A 19 9.85 -8.25 9.19
N LEU A 20 9.65 -7.38 8.20
CA LEU A 20 9.10 -7.79 6.91
C LEU A 20 9.98 -8.82 6.20
N LYS A 21 11.30 -8.63 6.22
CA LYS A 21 12.27 -9.61 5.70
C LYS A 21 12.22 -10.93 6.47
N LEU A 22 12.23 -10.87 7.81
CA LEU A 22 12.15 -12.06 8.67
C LEU A 22 10.84 -12.84 8.49
N GLN A 23 9.76 -12.15 8.10
CA GLN A 23 8.46 -12.77 7.78
C GLN A 23 8.36 -13.25 6.32
N GLY A 24 9.48 -13.31 5.59
CA GLY A 24 9.57 -13.85 4.24
C GLY A 24 8.76 -13.08 3.20
N LYS A 25 8.52 -11.78 3.40
CA LYS A 25 7.74 -10.98 2.44
C LYS A 25 8.55 -10.73 1.16
N ALA A 26 7.90 -10.86 0.00
CA ALA A 26 8.48 -10.49 -1.29
C ALA A 26 8.87 -9.01 -1.31
N GLN A 27 9.91 -8.66 -2.07
CA GLN A 27 10.45 -7.29 -2.12
C GLN A 27 9.37 -6.25 -2.44
N LYS A 28 8.48 -6.53 -3.42
CA LYS A 28 7.35 -5.64 -3.74
C LYS A 28 6.43 -5.39 -2.55
N THR A 29 6.20 -6.40 -1.71
CA THR A 29 5.39 -6.27 -0.49
C THR A 29 6.12 -5.46 0.57
N ILE A 30 7.44 -5.65 0.72
CA ILE A 30 8.28 -4.85 1.63
C ILE A 30 8.17 -3.37 1.26
N ASP A 31 8.33 -3.05 -0.02
CA ASP A 31 8.28 -1.67 -0.52
C ASP A 31 6.89 -1.06 -0.34
N ALA A 32 5.84 -1.84 -0.63
CA ALA A 32 4.46 -1.41 -0.49
C ALA A 32 4.09 -1.13 0.98
N TYR A 33 4.43 -2.03 1.90
CA TYR A 33 4.12 -1.85 3.33
C TYR A 33 4.95 -0.71 3.93
N SER A 34 6.22 -0.60 3.55
CA SER A 34 7.06 0.52 3.98
C SER A 34 6.54 1.88 3.49
N ARG A 35 5.94 1.93 2.28
CA ARG A 35 5.28 3.14 1.76
C ARG A 35 4.07 3.53 2.62
N ALA A 36 3.28 2.57 3.09
CA ALA A 36 2.15 2.83 3.98
C ALA A 36 2.57 3.59 5.25
N ILE A 37 3.69 3.17 5.85
CA ILE A 37 4.22 3.78 7.09
C ILE A 37 4.68 5.21 6.85
N ARG A 38 5.35 5.47 5.71
CA ARG A 38 5.75 6.83 5.32
C ARG A 38 4.55 7.72 5.06
N ARG A 39 3.56 7.22 4.31
CA ARG A 39 2.33 7.98 4.01
C ARG A 39 1.57 8.36 5.28
N ALA A 40 1.42 7.44 6.23
CA ALA A 40 0.79 7.74 7.51
C ALA A 40 1.58 8.79 8.31
N ARG A 41 2.91 8.67 8.35
CA ARG A 41 3.78 9.67 9.00
C ARG A 41 3.65 11.05 8.36
N ASP A 42 3.66 11.12 7.03
CA ASP A 42 3.57 12.37 6.29
C ASP A 42 2.17 13.01 6.42
N TYR A 43 1.11 12.20 6.45
CA TYR A 43 -0.27 12.68 6.64
C TYR A 43 -0.49 13.32 8.03
N PHE A 44 0.09 12.75 9.10
CA PHE A 44 -0.09 13.26 10.47
C PHE A 44 1.04 14.18 10.97
N ASP A 45 2.10 14.39 10.19
CA ASP A 45 3.37 15.01 10.60
C ASP A 45 3.87 14.50 11.97
N CYS A 46 3.73 13.20 12.23
CA CYS A 46 4.16 12.59 13.48
C CYS A 46 4.69 11.17 13.28
N CYS A 47 5.42 10.66 14.27
CA CYS A 47 5.84 9.28 14.24
C CYS A 47 4.62 8.35 14.46
N PRO A 48 4.43 7.30 13.63
CA PRO A 48 3.24 6.45 13.70
C PRO A 48 3.01 5.76 15.05
N ASP A 49 4.04 5.60 15.88
CA ASP A 49 3.92 5.00 17.22
C ASP A 49 3.01 5.77 18.20
N LYS A 50 2.78 7.06 17.92
CA LYS A 50 1.86 7.93 18.69
C LYS A 50 0.43 7.89 18.18
N LEU A 51 0.20 7.38 16.96
CA LEU A 51 -1.14 7.44 16.38
C LEU A 51 -2.08 6.57 17.19
N LYS A 52 -3.27 7.13 17.39
CA LYS A 52 -4.35 6.43 18.05
C LYS A 52 -5.32 5.85 17.03
N PRO A 53 -6.05 4.79 17.42
CA PRO A 53 -7.17 4.23 16.66
C PRO A 53 -8.07 5.21 15.95
N GLU A 54 -8.51 6.26 16.65
CA GLU A 54 -9.49 7.22 16.16
C GLU A 54 -8.93 8.07 15.02
N GLN A 55 -7.60 8.23 14.99
CA GLN A 55 -6.93 8.91 13.88
C GLN A 55 -6.94 8.06 12.61
N PHE A 56 -6.92 6.73 12.73
CA PHE A 56 -6.97 5.86 11.56
C PHE A 56 -8.32 5.90 10.84
N GLU A 57 -9.41 6.14 11.55
CA GLU A 57 -10.73 6.34 10.93
C GLU A 57 -10.69 7.51 9.95
N LYS A 58 -10.23 8.68 10.41
CA LYS A 58 -10.06 9.87 9.56
C LYS A 58 -9.09 9.61 8.40
N TYR A 59 -7.94 9.00 8.69
CA TYR A 59 -6.95 8.68 7.65
C TYR A 59 -7.53 7.81 6.54
N PHE A 60 -8.23 6.73 6.90
CA PHE A 60 -8.76 5.81 5.91
C PHE A 60 -9.97 6.36 5.17
N ALA A 61 -10.78 7.22 5.80
CA ALA A 61 -11.85 7.96 5.13
C ALA A 61 -11.28 8.84 4.00
N ASP A 62 -10.28 9.68 4.30
CA ASP A 62 -9.63 10.51 3.27
C ASP A 62 -8.92 9.66 2.21
N LEU A 63 -8.42 8.48 2.59
CA LEU A 63 -7.70 7.59 1.68
C LEU A 63 -8.63 6.89 0.69
N VAL A 64 -9.85 6.51 1.06
CA VAL A 64 -10.82 5.91 0.12
C VAL A 64 -11.33 6.92 -0.90
N ASP A 65 -11.40 8.20 -0.56
CA ASP A 65 -11.82 9.26 -1.50
C ASP A 65 -10.73 9.59 -2.53
N SER A 66 -9.46 9.43 -2.14
CA SER A 66 -8.32 9.83 -2.98
C SER A 66 -7.62 8.67 -3.70
N HIS A 67 -7.82 7.42 -3.28
CA HIS A 67 -7.08 6.26 -3.81
C HIS A 67 -7.96 5.04 -4.05
N SER A 68 -7.49 4.15 -4.93
CA SER A 68 -8.13 2.85 -5.17
C SER A 68 -8.22 1.99 -3.91
N TRP A 69 -9.26 1.15 -3.83
CA TRP A 69 -9.41 0.16 -2.76
C TRP A 69 -8.23 -0.82 -2.63
N SER A 70 -7.51 -1.10 -3.72
CA SER A 70 -6.27 -1.89 -3.69
C SER A 70 -5.19 -1.17 -2.89
N THR A 71 -5.06 0.15 -3.06
CA THR A 71 -4.13 0.99 -2.31
C THR A 71 -4.52 1.07 -0.83
N VAL A 72 -5.80 1.30 -0.53
CA VAL A 72 -6.32 1.36 0.84
C VAL A 72 -6.05 0.04 1.58
N LYS A 73 -6.29 -1.09 0.90
CA LYS A 73 -6.01 -2.43 1.42
C LYS A 73 -4.53 -2.63 1.74
N ILE A 74 -3.63 -2.23 0.83
CA ILE A 74 -2.18 -2.33 1.05
C ILE A 74 -1.76 -1.52 2.28
N ASP A 75 -2.30 -0.31 2.44
CA ASP A 75 -1.96 0.54 3.57
C ASP A 75 -2.41 0.00 4.90
N ARG A 76 -3.66 -0.46 4.95
CA ARG A 76 -4.19 -1.16 6.11
C ARG A 76 -3.31 -2.33 6.50
N LEU A 77 -2.89 -3.16 5.55
CA LEU A 77 -2.04 -4.32 5.84
C LEU A 77 -0.64 -3.92 6.31
N GLY A 78 -0.05 -2.86 5.72
CA GLY A 78 1.25 -2.32 6.13
C GLY A 78 1.22 -1.77 7.55
N LEU A 79 0.21 -0.95 7.87
CA LEU A 79 0.00 -0.38 9.21
C LEU A 79 -0.33 -1.46 10.24
N GLN A 80 -1.17 -2.44 9.89
CA GLN A 80 -1.44 -3.60 10.73
C GLN A 80 -0.19 -4.39 11.06
N PHE A 81 0.67 -4.63 10.07
CA PHE A 81 1.95 -5.31 10.27
C PHE A 81 2.84 -4.51 11.23
N PHE A 82 2.95 -3.19 11.02
CA PHE A 82 3.74 -2.32 11.88
C PHE A 82 3.25 -2.34 13.33
N TRP A 83 1.93 -2.26 13.56
CA TRP A 83 1.35 -2.34 14.91
C TRP A 83 1.68 -3.67 15.59
N LYS A 84 1.45 -4.77 14.89
CA LYS A 84 1.61 -6.10 15.45
C LYS A 84 3.06 -6.44 15.75
N PHE A 85 3.96 -6.21 14.79
CA PHE A 85 5.34 -6.72 14.89
C PHE A 85 6.34 -5.70 15.42
N VAL A 86 6.15 -4.40 15.11
CA VAL A 86 7.08 -3.35 15.53
C VAL A 86 6.65 -2.75 16.87
N LEU A 87 5.39 -2.35 16.98
CA LEU A 87 4.88 -1.75 18.21
C LEU A 87 4.46 -2.78 19.26
N LYS A 88 4.28 -4.05 18.86
CA LYS A 88 3.77 -5.15 19.70
C LYS A 88 2.45 -4.78 20.39
N ARG A 89 1.55 -4.14 19.65
CA ARG A 89 0.21 -3.75 20.12
C ARG A 89 -0.85 -4.57 19.40
N ASP A 90 -1.74 -5.16 20.17
CA ASP A 90 -2.94 -5.78 19.61
C ASP A 90 -3.98 -4.72 19.26
N TRP A 91 -4.53 -4.84 18.04
CA TRP A 91 -5.51 -3.90 17.51
C TRP A 91 -6.46 -4.59 16.54
N LYS A 92 -7.76 -4.27 16.62
CA LYS A 92 -8.80 -4.80 15.72
C LYS A 92 -8.91 -3.95 14.46
N TRP A 93 -8.08 -4.24 13.45
CA TRP A 93 -8.07 -3.54 12.16
C TRP A 93 -9.28 -3.82 11.24
N VAL A 94 -10.12 -4.79 11.59
CA VAL A 94 -11.31 -5.17 10.79
C VAL A 94 -12.39 -4.10 10.87
N ASP A 95 -12.44 -3.35 11.96
CA ASP A 95 -13.53 -2.42 12.25
C ASP A 95 -13.38 -1.08 11.51
N ILE A 96 -12.15 -0.72 11.11
CA ILE A 96 -11.86 0.59 10.50
C ILE A 96 -12.02 0.56 8.97
N VAL A 97 -11.64 -0.53 8.32
CA VAL A 97 -11.64 -0.62 6.85
C VAL A 97 -12.05 -2.00 6.39
N LYS A 98 -13.10 -2.04 5.58
CA LYS A 98 -13.58 -3.23 4.87
C LYS A 98 -13.53 -2.98 3.36
N PRO A 99 -12.42 -3.32 2.67
CA PRO A 99 -12.35 -3.17 1.23
C PRO A 99 -13.46 -3.98 0.54
N PRO A 100 -14.15 -3.41 -0.46
CA PRO A 100 -15.19 -4.11 -1.20
C PRO A 100 -14.58 -5.30 -1.92
N LYS A 101 -15.30 -6.42 -1.89
CA LYS A 101 -14.96 -7.59 -2.68
C LYS A 101 -15.54 -7.39 -4.08
N VAL A 102 -14.78 -6.75 -4.96
CA VAL A 102 -15.15 -6.63 -6.36
C VAL A 102 -14.75 -7.92 -7.08
N LYS A 103 -15.73 -8.61 -7.67
CA LYS A 103 -15.50 -9.72 -8.60
C LYS A 103 -15.91 -9.22 -9.99
N THR A 104 -14.95 -8.73 -10.76
CA THR A 104 -15.15 -8.35 -12.16
C THR A 104 -14.48 -9.39 -13.05
N ILE A 105 -15.14 -9.72 -14.17
CA ILE A 105 -14.49 -10.45 -15.26
C ILE A 105 -13.61 -9.42 -15.99
N PRO A 106 -12.34 -9.72 -16.30
CA PRO A 106 -11.52 -8.81 -17.10
C PRO A 106 -12.18 -8.59 -18.46
N ASP A 107 -12.19 -7.35 -18.94
CA ASP A 107 -12.54 -7.09 -20.34
C ASP A 107 -11.51 -7.79 -21.24
N ILE A 108 -12.01 -8.50 -22.25
CA ILE A 108 -11.17 -9.23 -23.21
C ILE A 108 -11.26 -8.48 -24.53
N VAL A 109 -10.09 -8.23 -25.12
CA VAL A 109 -9.95 -7.52 -26.40
C VAL A 109 -10.49 -8.43 -27.52
N THR A 110 -11.37 -7.89 -28.36
CA THR A 110 -11.88 -8.60 -29.55
C THR A 110 -10.80 -8.73 -30.63
N PRO A 111 -10.90 -9.69 -31.57
CA PRO A 111 -9.94 -9.79 -32.68
C PRO A 111 -9.75 -8.47 -33.45
N ASP A 112 -10.83 -7.73 -33.73
CA ASP A 112 -10.76 -6.45 -34.43
C ASP A 112 -10.00 -5.37 -33.64
N GLU A 113 -10.15 -5.35 -32.31
CA GLU A 113 -9.41 -4.43 -31.44
C GLU A 113 -7.93 -4.84 -31.33
N VAL A 114 -7.61 -6.13 -31.38
CA VAL A 114 -6.22 -6.62 -31.46
C VAL A 114 -5.57 -6.16 -32.76
N ASP A 115 -6.27 -6.26 -33.89
CA ASP A 115 -5.78 -5.77 -35.19
C ASP A 115 -5.51 -4.26 -35.16
N GLN A 116 -6.44 -3.48 -34.58
CA GLN A 116 -6.25 -2.04 -34.39
C GLN A 116 -5.04 -1.73 -33.51
N LEU A 117 -4.84 -2.49 -32.42
CA LEU A 117 -3.69 -2.35 -31.52
C LEU A 117 -2.36 -2.64 -32.24
N ILE A 118 -2.30 -3.72 -33.02
CA ILE A 118 -1.12 -4.09 -33.81
C ILE A 118 -0.85 -3.03 -34.90
N ALA A 119 -1.89 -2.53 -35.56
CA ALA A 119 -1.79 -1.50 -36.59
C ALA A 119 -1.28 -0.16 -36.03
N ALA A 120 -1.75 0.24 -34.84
CA ALA A 120 -1.35 1.48 -34.18
C ALA A 120 0.05 1.45 -33.55
N THR A 121 0.63 0.26 -33.36
CA THR A 121 1.91 0.10 -32.66
C THR A 121 3.12 0.41 -33.55
N ARG A 122 3.75 1.58 -33.32
CA ARG A 122 4.87 2.10 -34.13
C ARG A 122 6.23 1.47 -33.86
N LYS A 123 6.44 0.85 -32.70
CA LYS A 123 7.73 0.26 -32.30
C LYS A 123 7.69 -1.24 -32.55
N LEU A 124 8.58 -1.73 -33.39
CA LEU A 124 8.63 -3.15 -33.79
C LEU A 124 8.65 -4.11 -32.59
N ARG A 125 9.47 -3.83 -31.55
CA ARG A 125 9.52 -4.65 -30.34
C ARG A 125 8.17 -4.82 -29.62
N TYR A 126 7.32 -3.80 -29.66
CA TYR A 126 5.99 -3.87 -29.05
C TYR A 126 4.99 -4.53 -29.99
N ARG A 127 5.14 -4.32 -31.30
CA ARG A 127 4.30 -4.98 -32.31
C ARG A 127 4.47 -6.50 -32.27
N VAL A 128 5.71 -6.97 -32.15
CA VAL A 128 6.05 -8.40 -32.00
C VAL A 128 5.61 -8.97 -30.66
N PHE A 129 5.53 -8.17 -29.60
CA PHE A 129 5.02 -8.64 -28.30
C PHE A 129 3.50 -8.88 -28.32
N ILE A 130 2.77 -8.17 -29.18
CA ILE A 130 1.31 -8.24 -29.28
C ILE A 130 0.87 -9.35 -30.25
N LEU A 131 1.69 -9.65 -31.27
CA LEU A 131 1.54 -10.79 -32.18
C LEU A 131 1.88 -12.12 -31.49
#